data_AF-A0A936XE85-F1
#
_entry.id   AF-A0A936XE85-F1
#
_cell.length_a   1.000
_cell.length_b   1.000
_cell.length_c   1.000
_cell.angle_alpha   90.00
_cell.angle_beta   90.00
_cell.angle_gamma   90.00
#
_symmetry.space_group_name_H-M   'P 1'
#
loop_
_entity.id
_entity.type
_entity.pdbx_description
1 polymer ?
#
loop_
_entity_poly.entity_id
_entity_poly.type
_entity_poly.pdbx_seq_one_letter_code
_entity_poly.pdbx_strand_id
1 'polypeptide(L)'
;MRTGADAMLKELAKEKNQYDTADTQSDIDFAKPCPRCSELAHGHTCSPLLYINDHQICDYWFNTQKASIAEKKSAFVKIKDDPRITRVGKIIRNTSIDELPQLINVIKGDMSIVGNRPLPVYEAELLTVDTLSKRFLAPAGITGL
;
A
#
# COMPACT_ATOMS: atom_id res chain seq x y z
N MET A 1 -6.46 18.42 13.50
CA MET A 1 -6.81 17.31 12.58
C MET A 1 -8.33 17.22 12.54
N ARG A 2 -8.97 17.12 11.36
CA ARG A 2 -10.45 16.98 11.27
C ARG A 2 -10.83 15.58 11.78
N THR A 3 -11.78 15.50 12.71
CA THR A 3 -12.32 14.21 13.19
C THR A 3 -12.90 13.42 12.02
N GLY A 4 -12.52 12.15 11.87
CA GLY A 4 -13.00 11.28 10.78
C GLY A 4 -12.26 11.41 9.45
N ALA A 5 -11.14 12.16 9.39
CA ALA A 5 -10.33 12.28 8.16
C ALA A 5 -9.85 10.92 7.62
N ASP A 6 -9.53 9.96 8.51
CA ASP A 6 -9.07 8.62 8.14
C ASP A 6 -10.17 7.77 7.51
N ALA A 7 -11.42 7.91 7.99
CA ALA A 7 -12.56 7.22 7.41
C ALA A 7 -12.84 7.73 5.99
N MET A 8 -12.85 9.06 5.82
CA MET A 8 -13.01 9.70 4.51
C MET A 8 -11.89 9.32 3.53
N LEU A 9 -10.65 9.19 4.02
CA LEU A 9 -9.51 8.72 3.23
C LEU A 9 -9.69 7.28 2.74
N LYS A 10 -10.19 6.38 3.60
CA LYS A 10 -10.46 4.99 3.23
C LYS A 10 -11.54 4.88 2.16
N GLU A 11 -12.59 5.69 2.25
CA GLU A 11 -13.64 5.74 1.23
C GLU A 11 -13.10 6.24 -0.10
N LEU A 12 -12.40 7.38 -0.11
CA LEU A 12 -11.79 7.93 -1.32
C LEU A 12 -10.73 7.01 -1.94
N ALA A 13 -9.98 6.28 -1.11
CA ALA A 13 -9.02 5.30 -1.60
C ALA A 13 -9.71 4.18 -2.38
N LYS A 14 -10.84 3.66 -1.91
CA LYS A 14 -11.58 2.60 -2.63
C LYS A 14 -12.06 3.04 -4.01
N GLU A 15 -12.46 4.30 -4.15
CA GLU A 15 -13.08 4.78 -5.39
C GLU A 15 -12.07 5.37 -6.39
N LYS A 16 -11.01 6.00 -5.89
CA LYS A 16 -10.14 6.88 -6.69
C LYS A 16 -8.65 6.54 -6.59
N ASN A 17 -8.29 5.37 -6.04
CA ASN A 17 -6.90 4.94 -6.03
C ASN A 17 -6.43 4.69 -7.47
N GLN A 18 -5.40 5.43 -7.89
CA GLN A 18 -4.79 5.33 -9.20
C GLN A 18 -4.15 3.96 -9.45
N TYR A 19 -3.76 3.26 -8.38
CA TYR A 19 -3.08 1.97 -8.46
C TYR A 19 -4.02 0.77 -8.34
N ASP A 20 -5.31 0.98 -8.07
CA ASP A 20 -6.26 -0.14 -8.11
C ASP A 20 -6.52 -0.51 -9.57
N THR A 21 -6.23 -1.77 -9.90
CA THR A 21 -6.62 -2.35 -11.17
C THR A 21 -8.10 -2.73 -11.09
N ALA A 22 -8.87 -2.44 -12.15
CA ALA A 22 -10.33 -2.54 -12.18
C ALA A 22 -10.89 -3.96 -11.90
N ASP A 23 -10.04 -4.97 -11.76
CA ASP A 23 -10.39 -6.39 -11.64
C ASP A 23 -9.89 -7.00 -10.31
N THR A 24 -10.07 -6.25 -9.23
CA THR A 24 -9.68 -6.69 -7.89
C THR A 24 -10.77 -7.58 -7.30
N GLN A 25 -10.74 -8.87 -7.64
CA GLN A 25 -11.47 -9.90 -6.89
C GLN A 25 -10.98 -9.83 -5.44
N SER A 26 -11.78 -9.23 -4.56
CA SER A 26 -11.41 -8.91 -3.18
C SER A 26 -11.66 -10.07 -2.22
N ASP A 27 -12.44 -11.05 -2.66
CA ASP A 27 -12.88 -12.21 -1.89
C ASP A 27 -12.56 -13.52 -2.62
N ILE A 28 -12.50 -14.61 -1.86
CA ILE A 28 -12.29 -15.97 -2.36
C ILE A 28 -13.52 -16.38 -3.18
N ASP A 29 -13.29 -16.81 -4.42
CA ASP A 29 -14.32 -17.35 -5.30
C ASP A 29 -14.50 -18.84 -5.04
N PHE A 30 -15.57 -19.16 -4.30
CA PHE A 30 -15.96 -20.54 -3.98
C PHE A 30 -16.66 -21.25 -5.16
N ALA A 31 -17.14 -20.51 -6.16
CA ALA A 31 -17.80 -21.09 -7.33
C ALA A 31 -16.79 -21.62 -8.36
N LYS A 32 -15.58 -21.06 -8.38
CA LYS A 32 -14.52 -21.47 -9.29
C LYS A 32 -13.88 -22.81 -8.85
N PRO A 33 -13.95 -23.86 -9.68
CA PRO A 33 -13.41 -25.18 -9.33
C PRO A 33 -11.87 -25.13 -9.24
N CYS A 34 -11.31 -25.93 -8.33
CA CYS A 34 -9.87 -26.09 -8.21
C CYS A 34 -9.32 -26.83 -9.44
N PRO A 35 -8.32 -26.28 -10.16
CA PRO A 35 -7.76 -26.91 -11.36
C PRO A 35 -7.13 -28.29 -11.08
N ARG A 36 -6.58 -28.50 -9.88
CA ARG A 36 -6.01 -29.79 -9.47
C ARG A 36 -7.07 -30.80 -9.07
N CYS A 37 -8.19 -30.36 -8.50
CA CYS A 37 -9.29 -31.27 -8.16
C CYS A 37 -10.07 -31.70 -9.42
N SER A 38 -10.14 -30.86 -10.46
CA SER A 38 -10.82 -31.21 -11.71
C SER A 38 -10.14 -32.32 -12.52
N GLU A 39 -8.85 -32.57 -12.29
CA GLU A 39 -8.09 -33.63 -12.96
C GLU A 39 -8.19 -34.99 -12.25
N LEU A 40 -8.74 -35.03 -11.03
CA LEU A 40 -8.83 -36.24 -10.22
C LEU A 40 -10.16 -36.97 -10.45
N ALA A 41 -10.18 -38.27 -10.15
CA ALA A 41 -11.40 -39.07 -10.17
C ALA A 41 -12.45 -38.53 -9.17
N HIS A 42 -13.74 -38.74 -9.48
CA HIS A 42 -14.85 -38.20 -8.69
C HIS A 42 -14.74 -38.61 -7.21
N GLY A 43 -14.79 -37.62 -6.31
CA GLY A 43 -14.69 -37.83 -4.86
C GLY A 43 -13.27 -37.71 -4.28
N HIS A 44 -12.24 -37.51 -5.11
CA HIS A 44 -10.87 -37.25 -4.64
C HIS A 44 -10.55 -35.76 -4.63
N THR A 45 -9.91 -35.30 -3.55
CA THR A 45 -9.46 -33.91 -3.40
C THR A 45 -7.94 -33.81 -3.43
N CYS A 46 -7.41 -32.72 -3.97
CA CYS A 46 -5.96 -32.53 -4.09
C CYS A 46 -5.28 -32.16 -2.75
N SER A 47 -6.06 -31.76 -1.75
CA SER A 47 -5.63 -31.36 -0.40
C SER A 47 -6.82 -31.49 0.58
N PRO A 48 -6.60 -31.39 1.90
CA PRO A 48 -7.68 -31.42 2.89
C PRO A 48 -8.79 -30.40 2.57
N LEU A 49 -10.04 -30.77 2.82
CA LEU A 49 -11.19 -29.90 2.63
C LEU A 49 -11.32 -28.92 3.81
N LEU A 50 -11.48 -27.65 3.47
CA LEU A 50 -11.87 -26.59 4.38
C LEU A 50 -13.37 -26.35 4.23
N TYR A 51 -14.04 -26.19 5.37
CA TYR A 51 -15.45 -25.84 5.47
C TYR A 51 -15.52 -24.42 6.00
N ILE A 52 -15.89 -23.48 5.13
CA ILE A 52 -16.00 -22.06 5.47
C ILE A 52 -17.44 -21.65 5.22
N ASN A 53 -18.17 -21.41 6.30
CA ASN A 53 -19.63 -21.25 6.27
C ASN A 53 -20.29 -22.45 5.56
N ASP A 54 -21.03 -22.20 4.48
CA ASP A 54 -21.72 -23.22 3.67
C ASP A 54 -20.93 -23.65 2.43
N HIS A 55 -19.66 -23.26 2.31
CA HIS A 55 -18.82 -23.58 1.17
C HIS A 55 -17.72 -24.59 1.52
N GLN A 56 -17.44 -25.47 0.56
CA GLN A 56 -16.35 -26.44 0.63
C GLN A 56 -15.30 -26.09 -0.41
N ILE A 57 -14.05 -25.95 0.03
CA ILE A 57 -12.91 -25.65 -0.83
C ILE A 57 -11.69 -26.43 -0.33
N CYS A 58 -10.82 -26.89 -1.23
CA CYS A 58 -9.59 -27.55 -0.82
C CYS A 58 -8.56 -26.52 -0.35
N ASP A 59 -7.76 -26.88 0.66
CA ASP A 59 -6.76 -26.01 1.29
C ASP A 59 -5.79 -25.38 0.27
N TYR A 60 -5.32 -26.16 -0.71
CA TYR A 60 -4.47 -25.68 -1.79
C TYR A 60 -5.10 -24.52 -2.57
N TRP A 61 -6.36 -24.67 -2.98
CA TRP A 61 -7.04 -23.67 -3.81
C TRP A 61 -7.38 -22.41 -3.03
N PHE A 62 -7.80 -22.58 -1.76
CA PHE A 62 -8.01 -21.47 -0.85
C PHE A 62 -6.74 -20.63 -0.68
N ASN A 63 -5.60 -21.26 -0.39
CA ASN A 63 -4.32 -20.56 -0.22
C ASN A 63 -3.83 -19.91 -1.52
N THR A 64 -4.03 -20.56 -2.67
CA THR A 64 -3.67 -20.01 -3.99
C THR A 64 -4.46 -18.75 -4.30
N GLN A 65 -5.79 -18.79 -4.11
CA GLN A 65 -6.63 -17.61 -4.30
C GLN A 65 -6.26 -16.50 -3.32
N LYS A 66 -6.10 -16.82 -2.04
CA LYS A 66 -5.72 -15.86 -1.00
C LYS A 66 -4.39 -15.15 -1.30
N ALA A 67 -3.38 -15.90 -1.78
CA ALA A 67 -2.10 -15.34 -2.19
C ALA A 67 -2.28 -14.39 -3.40
N SER A 68 -3.07 -14.79 -4.40
CA SER A 68 -3.33 -13.94 -5.57
C SER A 68 -4.06 -12.64 -5.24
N ILE A 69 -4.97 -12.67 -4.24
CA ILE A 69 -5.66 -11.47 -3.73
C ILE A 69 -4.69 -10.56 -2.99
N ALA A 70 -3.80 -11.13 -2.17
CA ALA A 70 -2.79 -10.37 -1.45
C ALA A 70 -1.78 -9.68 -2.39
N GLU A 71 -1.38 -10.33 -3.47
CA GLU A 71 -0.49 -9.74 -4.49
C GLU A 71 -1.15 -8.63 -5.30
N LYS A 72 -2.45 -8.76 -5.60
CA LYS A 72 -3.21 -7.74 -6.35
C LYS A 72 -3.57 -6.51 -5.52
N LYS A 73 -3.49 -6.59 -4.19
CA LYS A 73 -3.80 -5.46 -3.31
C LYS A 73 -2.72 -4.39 -3.46
N SER A 74 -3.13 -3.19 -3.90
CA SER A 74 -2.18 -2.09 -4.01
C SER A 74 -1.60 -1.71 -2.64
N ALA A 75 -0.27 -1.75 -2.52
CA ALA A 75 0.45 -1.30 -1.33
C ALA A 75 0.42 0.24 -1.18
N PHE A 76 0.08 0.96 -2.26
CA PHE A 76 0.11 2.42 -2.30
C PHE A 76 -1.27 2.99 -2.62
N VAL A 77 -1.67 4.00 -1.85
CA VAL A 77 -2.88 4.77 -2.09
C VAL A 77 -2.51 6.09 -2.73
N LYS A 78 -2.88 6.30 -3.99
CA LYS A 78 -2.76 7.60 -4.66
C LYS A 78 -4.11 8.02 -5.22
N ILE A 79 -4.75 8.93 -4.52
CA ILE A 79 -6.07 9.45 -4.91
C ILE A 79 -5.89 10.40 -6.10
N LYS A 80 -6.43 10.02 -7.27
CA LYS A 80 -6.48 10.90 -8.43
C LYS A 80 -7.55 11.98 -8.21
N ASP A 81 -7.21 13.24 -8.49
CA ASP A 81 -8.11 14.40 -8.34
C ASP A 81 -8.81 14.46 -6.97
N ASP A 82 -7.99 14.51 -5.92
CA ASP A 82 -8.46 14.57 -4.53
C ASP A 82 -9.35 15.80 -4.28
N PRO A 83 -10.62 15.61 -3.89
CA PRO A 83 -11.58 16.71 -3.70
C PRO A 83 -11.21 17.65 -2.54
N ARG A 84 -10.25 17.26 -1.69
CA ARG A 84 -9.75 18.09 -0.58
C ARG A 84 -8.77 19.16 -1.05
N ILE A 85 -8.24 19.03 -2.27
CA ILE A 85 -7.28 19.98 -2.85
C ILE A 85 -8.05 21.12 -3.54
N THR A 86 -7.88 22.35 -3.07
CA THR A 86 -8.48 23.53 -3.68
C THR A 86 -7.76 23.92 -4.97
N ARG A 87 -8.36 24.83 -5.78
CA ARG A 87 -7.71 25.36 -6.99
C ARG A 87 -6.34 25.98 -6.71
N VAL A 88 -6.23 26.73 -5.61
CA VAL A 88 -4.96 27.33 -5.15
C VAL A 88 -4.01 26.24 -4.66
N GLY A 89 -4.50 25.29 -3.86
CA GLY A 89 -3.69 24.16 -3.38
C GLY A 89 -3.11 23.31 -4.51
N LYS A 90 -3.84 23.17 -5.63
CA LYS A 90 -3.37 22.48 -6.83
C LYS A 90 -2.18 23.21 -7.46
N ILE A 91 -2.21 24.55 -7.52
CA ILE A 91 -1.08 25.34 -8.02
C ILE A 91 0.13 25.15 -7.09
N ILE A 92 -0.05 25.33 -5.78
CA ILE A 92 1.04 25.22 -4.78
C ILE A 92 1.77 23.87 -4.89
N ARG A 93 1.03 22.75 -4.94
CA ARG A 93 1.62 21.40 -5.10
C ARG A 93 2.24 21.19 -6.48
N ASN A 94 1.63 21.69 -7.54
CA ASN A 94 2.17 21.53 -8.91
C ASN A 94 3.47 22.31 -9.12
N THR A 95 3.64 23.43 -8.43
CA THR A 95 4.85 24.25 -8.48
C THR A 95 5.83 23.93 -7.34
N SER A 96 5.55 22.92 -6.52
CA SER A 96 6.35 22.53 -5.34
C SER A 96 6.68 23.69 -4.38
N ILE A 97 5.78 24.67 -4.26
CA ILE A 97 5.98 25.84 -3.38
C ILE A 97 5.93 25.43 -1.90
N ASP A 98 5.17 24.37 -1.60
CA ASP A 98 5.07 23.76 -0.28
C ASP A 98 6.39 23.15 0.23
N GLU A 99 7.34 22.88 -0.66
CA GLU A 99 8.66 22.34 -0.32
C GLU A 99 9.72 23.43 -0.04
N LEU A 100 9.46 24.70 -0.41
CA LEU A 100 10.40 25.81 -0.16
C LEU A 100 10.80 25.98 1.33
N PRO A 101 9.92 25.77 2.32
CA PRO A 101 10.33 25.77 3.72
C PRO A 101 11.40 24.73 4.06
N GLN A 102 11.48 23.59 3.36
CA GLN A 102 12.54 22.59 3.58
C GLN A 102 13.91 23.10 3.12
N LEU A 103 13.96 23.97 2.11
CA LEU A 103 15.21 24.59 1.68
C LEU A 103 15.82 25.47 2.79
N ILE A 104 14.98 26.08 3.64
CA ILE A 104 15.46 26.83 4.81
C ILE A 104 16.17 25.90 5.80
N ASN A 105 15.69 24.67 5.98
CA ASN A 105 16.35 23.68 6.85
C ASN A 105 17.71 23.25 6.29
N VAL A 106 17.86 23.20 4.96
CA VAL A 106 19.17 22.99 4.33
C VAL A 106 20.12 24.15 4.62
N ILE A 107 19.65 25.40 4.49
CA ILE A 107 20.46 26.59 4.78
C ILE A 107 20.87 26.65 6.27
N LYS A 108 19.99 26.19 7.18
CA LYS A 108 20.27 26.09 8.62
C LYS A 108 21.23 24.95 8.99
N GLY A 109 21.39 23.95 8.11
CA GLY A 109 22.21 22.77 8.34
C GLY A 109 21.47 21.59 8.99
N ASP A 110 20.14 21.67 9.16
CA ASP A 110 19.33 20.56 9.70
C ASP A 110 19.12 19.44 8.66
N MET A 111 19.20 19.79 7.37
CA MET A 111 19.05 18.88 6.24
C MET A 111 20.15 19.10 5.20
N SER A 112 20.31 18.15 4.28
CA SER A 112 21.20 18.22 3.12
C SER A 112 20.41 18.39 1.82
N ILE A 113 21.04 18.93 0.78
CA ILE A 113 20.47 18.90 -0.59
C ILE A 113 20.37 17.44 -1.05
N VAL A 114 21.43 16.66 -0.87
CA VAL A 114 21.52 15.25 -1.27
C VAL A 114 21.69 14.38 -0.03
N GLY A 115 20.78 13.42 0.17
CA GLY A 115 20.75 12.54 1.32
C GLY A 115 19.51 11.64 1.34
N ASN A 116 19.36 10.81 2.37
CA ASN A 116 18.23 9.92 2.46
C ASN A 116 16.95 10.69 2.82
N ARG A 117 15.81 10.36 2.18
CA ARG A 117 14.53 11.03 2.47
C ARG A 117 14.15 10.88 3.94
N PRO A 118 13.71 11.95 4.63
CA PRO A 118 13.22 11.85 6.01
C PRO A 118 11.98 10.96 6.06
N LEU A 119 11.92 10.08 7.06
CA LEU A 119 10.83 9.13 7.25
C LEU A 119 9.89 9.62 8.36
N PRO A 120 8.59 9.25 8.31
CA PRO A 120 7.71 9.36 9.46
C PRO A 120 8.29 8.62 10.68
N VAL A 121 8.01 9.11 11.89
CA VAL A 121 8.60 8.57 13.13
C VAL A 121 8.33 7.07 13.29
N TYR A 122 7.09 6.63 13.06
CA TYR A 122 6.71 5.22 13.18
C TYR A 122 7.45 4.30 12.19
N GLU A 123 7.84 4.81 11.02
CA GLU A 123 8.66 4.08 10.05
C GLU A 123 10.12 4.09 10.45
N ALA A 124 10.61 5.22 10.97
CA ALA A 124 11.98 5.36 11.43
C ALA A 124 12.29 4.41 12.60
N GLU A 125 11.36 4.24 13.55
CA GLU A 125 11.49 3.34 14.70
C GLU A 125 11.75 1.88 14.29
N LEU A 126 11.11 1.41 13.22
CA LEU A 126 11.26 0.06 12.68
C LEU A 126 12.65 -0.19 12.05
N LEU A 127 13.38 0.88 11.71
CA LEU A 127 14.66 0.81 11.00
C LEU A 127 15.87 1.07 11.92
N THR A 128 15.69 0.94 13.24
CA THR A 128 16.74 1.25 14.23
C THR A 128 17.61 0.05 14.63
N VAL A 129 17.24 -1.17 14.23
CA VAL A 129 17.79 -2.41 14.81
C VAL A 129 18.92 -3.06 14.02
N ASP A 130 19.17 -2.67 12.77
CA ASP A 130 20.06 -3.42 11.87
C ASP A 130 20.98 -2.50 11.03
N THR A 131 21.43 -2.97 9.86
CA THR A 131 22.25 -2.17 8.96
C THR A 131 21.50 -0.99 8.34
N LEU A 132 20.16 -1.00 8.34
CA LEU A 132 19.31 0.09 7.87
C LEU A 132 19.43 1.32 8.76
N SER A 133 19.80 1.16 10.03
CA SER A 133 20.08 2.26 10.96
C SER A 133 21.17 3.21 10.43
N LYS A 134 22.09 2.70 9.59
CA LYS A 134 23.14 3.51 8.96
C LYS A 134 22.59 4.64 8.10
N ARG A 135 21.34 4.53 7.63
CA ARG A 135 20.62 5.58 6.90
C ARG A 135 20.57 6.90 7.66
N PHE A 136 20.54 6.85 8.99
CA PHE A 136 20.40 8.01 9.88
C PHE A 136 21.74 8.62 10.32
N LEU A 137 22.88 8.07 9.88
CA LEU A 137 24.21 8.60 10.21
C LEU A 137 24.56 9.88 9.45
N ALA A 138 23.81 10.20 8.40
CA ALA A 138 23.95 11.42 7.61
C ALA A 138 22.66 12.26 7.68
N PRO A 139 22.74 13.59 7.49
CA PRO A 139 21.56 14.44 7.42
C PRO A 139 20.57 13.96 6.35
N ALA A 140 19.28 14.12 6.65
CA ALA A 140 18.23 13.82 5.68
C ALA A 140 18.34 14.72 4.44
N GLY A 141 18.01 14.18 3.27
CA GLY A 141 18.10 14.87 1.99
C GLY A 141 16.74 15.32 1.45
N ILE A 142 16.74 16.44 0.71
CA ILE A 142 15.61 16.82 -0.17
C ILE A 142 15.52 15.84 -1.35
N THR A 143 16.67 15.52 -1.96
CA THR A 143 16.82 14.48 -2.99
C THR A 143 17.82 13.41 -2.55
N GLY A 144 17.80 12.24 -3.16
CA GLY A 144 18.63 11.09 -2.79
C GLY A 144 18.94 10.17 -3.96
N LEU A 145 19.74 9.13 -3.68
CA LEU A 145 20.13 8.04 -4.58
C LEU A 145 19.20 6.83 -4.43
#